data_AF-A0A3Q0JFE2-F1
#
_entry.id   AF-A0A3Q0JFE2-F1
#
_cell.length_a   1.000
_cell.length_b   1.000
_cell.length_c   1.000
_cell.angle_alpha   90.00
_cell.angle_beta   90.00
_cell.angle_gamma   90.00
#
_symmetry.space_group_name_H-M   'P 1'
#
loop_
_entity.id
_entity.type
_entity.pdbx_description
1 polymer ?
#
loop_
_entity_poly.entity_id
_entity_poly.type
_entity_poly.pdbx_seq_one_letter_code
_entity_poly.pdbx_strand_id
1 'polypeptide(L)'
;MGQQFPTSDGSELLVYYPRRHRKHSMSEFLNDMADDADTDGHRPVVSGHNRLYHHTITCLPVLPKEMDQDSDDQKDPKWLQTKTKMMIDEFTDVNEGEKELMKLWNLHVMKYG
;
A
#
# COMPACT_ATOMS: atom_id res chain seq x y z
N MET A 1 -12.08 12.89 28.89
CA MET A 1 -11.15 12.35 27.89
C MET A 1 -11.96 11.51 26.91
N GLY A 2 -12.38 12.09 25.79
CA GLY A 2 -13.13 11.38 24.74
C GLY A 2 -12.18 10.97 23.63
N GLN A 3 -12.01 9.66 23.41
CA GLN A 3 -11.30 9.16 22.25
C GLN A 3 -12.21 9.30 21.04
N GLN A 4 -11.90 10.25 20.16
CA GLN A 4 -12.46 10.29 18.81
C GLN A 4 -11.74 9.24 17.97
N PHE A 5 -12.45 8.17 17.63
CA PHE A 5 -12.00 7.20 16.63
C PHE A 5 -12.10 7.85 15.24
N PRO A 6 -11.10 7.71 14.36
CA PRO A 6 -11.23 8.19 12.99
C PRO A 6 -12.22 7.29 12.27
N THR A 7 -13.31 7.89 11.77
CA THR A 7 -14.28 7.22 10.91
C THR A 7 -13.61 6.93 9.56
N SER A 8 -13.41 5.65 9.25
CA SER A 8 -13.15 5.20 7.89
C SER A 8 -14.39 5.50 7.04
N ASP A 9 -14.26 6.40 6.06
CA ASP A 9 -15.33 6.78 5.14
C ASP A 9 -15.54 5.68 4.07
N GLY A 10 -16.01 4.52 4.52
CA GLY A 10 -16.42 3.43 3.64
C GLY A 10 -17.93 3.49 3.44
N SER A 11 -18.39 3.83 2.24
CA SER A 11 -19.80 3.78 1.88
C SER A 11 -20.10 2.49 1.12
N GLU A 12 -20.99 1.65 1.67
CA GLU A 12 -21.45 0.43 1.00
C GLU A 12 -22.93 0.59 0.59
N LEU A 13 -23.20 0.44 -0.70
CA LEU A 13 -24.56 0.49 -1.25
C LEU A 13 -25.04 -0.93 -1.55
N LEU A 14 -25.89 -1.47 -0.66
CA LEU A 14 -26.39 -2.85 -0.77
C LEU A 14 -27.61 -2.98 -1.70
N VAL A 15 -28.50 -1.98 -1.72
CA VAL A 15 -29.71 -1.99 -2.57
C VAL A 15 -29.97 -0.58 -3.08
N TYR A 16 -29.86 -0.38 -4.39
CA TYR A 16 -30.18 0.89 -5.03
C TYR A 16 -31.63 0.93 -5.55
N TYR A 17 -32.13 -0.18 -6.10
CA TYR A 17 -33.52 -0.35 -6.52
C TYR A 17 -34.04 -1.76 -6.18
N PRO A 18 -35.04 -1.90 -5.30
CA PRO A 18 -35.60 -3.20 -4.96
C PRO A 18 -36.46 -3.74 -6.12
N ARG A 19 -36.03 -4.85 -6.74
CA ARG A 19 -36.87 -5.60 -7.68
C ARG A 19 -37.96 -6.34 -6.92
N ARG A 20 -39.22 -5.93 -7.08
CA ARG A 20 -40.37 -6.70 -6.60
C ARG A 20 -40.63 -7.86 -7.57
N HIS A 21 -40.19 -9.06 -7.22
CA HIS A 21 -40.55 -10.26 -7.98
C HIS A 21 -42.07 -10.40 -7.98
N ARG A 22 -42.68 -10.31 -9.18
CA ARG A 22 -44.13 -10.19 -9.31
C ARG A 22 -44.89 -11.51 -9.10
N LYS A 23 -44.20 -12.64 -8.95
CA LYS A 23 -44.79 -13.97 -8.70
C LYS A 23 -43.78 -14.88 -8.00
N HIS A 24 -44.23 -15.62 -6.98
CA HIS A 24 -43.49 -16.74 -6.42
C HIS A 24 -43.47 -17.87 -7.46
N SER A 25 -42.31 -18.15 -8.06
CA SER A 25 -42.14 -19.21 -9.05
C SER A 25 -40.79 -19.88 -8.84
N MET A 26 -40.76 -21.22 -8.80
CA MET A 26 -39.52 -21.99 -8.66
C MET A 26 -38.59 -21.90 -9.88
N SER A 27 -38.97 -21.14 -10.91
CA SER A 27 -38.14 -20.83 -12.09
C SER A 27 -36.88 -20.03 -11.75
N GLU A 28 -36.87 -19.37 -10.59
CA GLU A 28 -35.69 -18.64 -10.08
C GLU A 28 -34.44 -19.54 -9.95
N PHE A 29 -34.62 -20.81 -9.55
CA PHE A 29 -33.52 -21.78 -9.43
C PHE A 29 -33.03 -22.34 -10.76
N LEU A 30 -33.78 -22.13 -11.86
CA LEU A 30 -33.44 -22.62 -13.19
C LEU A 30 -32.72 -21.56 -14.04
N ASN A 31 -33.02 -20.28 -13.79
CA ASN A 31 -32.43 -19.15 -14.52
C ASN A 31 -30.92 -18.98 -14.23
N ASP A 32 -30.45 -19.38 -13.06
CA ASP A 32 -29.03 -19.25 -12.67
C ASP A 32 -28.08 -20.13 -13.52
N MET A 33 -28.58 -21.14 -14.24
CA MET A 33 -27.76 -21.95 -15.16
C MET A 33 -27.88 -21.55 -16.64
N ALA A 34 -28.78 -20.63 -16.98
CA ALA A 34 -29.09 -20.28 -18.37
C ALA A 34 -28.61 -18.88 -18.78
N ASP A 35 -28.02 -18.10 -17.87
CA ASP A 35 -27.65 -16.71 -18.11
C ASP A 35 -26.20 -16.43 -17.68
N ASP A 36 -25.27 -17.16 -18.31
CA ASP A 36 -23.81 -16.98 -18.18
C ASP A 36 -23.30 -15.74 -18.96
N ALA A 37 -24.20 -14.85 -19.41
CA ALA A 37 -23.86 -13.73 -20.28
C ALA A 37 -24.07 -12.33 -19.65
N ASP A 38 -24.88 -12.16 -18.62
CA ASP A 38 -25.16 -10.82 -18.04
C ASP A 38 -25.38 -10.81 -16.52
N THR A 39 -25.09 -11.91 -15.82
CA THR A 39 -24.93 -11.88 -14.37
C THR A 39 -23.54 -11.39 -14.01
N ASP A 40 -23.26 -10.10 -14.27
CA ASP A 40 -22.33 -9.37 -13.43
C ASP A 40 -22.98 -9.31 -12.04
N GLY A 41 -22.78 -10.41 -11.31
CA GLY A 41 -23.39 -10.71 -10.04
C GLY A 41 -23.25 -9.49 -9.16
N HIS A 42 -24.38 -9.17 -8.51
CA HIS A 42 -24.66 -8.05 -7.62
C HIS A 42 -23.60 -7.88 -6.50
N ARG A 43 -22.35 -7.63 -6.86
CA ARG A 43 -21.25 -7.38 -5.95
C ARG A 43 -21.50 -6.00 -5.36
N PRO A 44 -21.60 -5.88 -4.03
CA PRO A 44 -21.72 -4.59 -3.39
C PRO A 44 -20.61 -3.67 -3.90
N VAL A 45 -21.00 -2.50 -4.41
CA VAL A 45 -20.03 -1.48 -4.83
C VAL A 45 -19.47 -0.89 -3.56
N VAL A 46 -18.24 -1.27 -3.22
CA VAL A 46 -17.50 -0.72 -2.09
C VAL A 46 -16.71 0.48 -2.58
N SER A 47 -17.06 1.67 -2.09
CA SER A 47 -16.31 2.90 -2.37
C SER A 47 -15.21 3.09 -1.33
N GLY A 48 -13.98 3.36 -1.78
CA GLY A 48 -12.83 3.60 -0.92
C GLY A 48 -11.97 2.37 -0.60
N HIS A 49 -11.05 2.54 0.35
CA HIS A 49 -10.11 1.50 0.79
C HIS A 49 -10.76 0.57 1.81
N ASN A 50 -11.18 -0.63 1.38
CA ASN A 50 -11.79 -1.65 2.27
C ASN A 50 -10.85 -2.84 2.56
N ARG A 51 -9.55 -2.60 2.49
CA ARG A 51 -8.52 -3.61 2.71
C ARG A 51 -7.63 -3.18 3.88
N LEU A 52 -7.29 -4.12 4.75
CA LEU A 52 -6.23 -3.92 5.74
C LEU A 52 -4.87 -3.93 5.05
N TYR A 53 -4.19 -2.78 5.07
CA TYR A 53 -2.82 -2.63 4.55
C TYR A 53 -1.79 -2.96 5.64
N HIS A 54 -0.61 -3.37 5.20
CA HIS A 54 0.54 -3.64 6.07
C HIS A 54 1.76 -2.89 5.54
N HIS A 55 2.61 -2.40 6.43
CA HIS A 55 3.87 -1.76 6.05
C HIS A 55 4.79 -2.77 5.36
N THR A 56 5.51 -2.37 4.31
CA THR A 56 6.33 -3.31 3.51
C THR A 56 7.53 -3.86 4.28
N ILE A 57 8.08 -3.07 5.21
CA ILE A 57 9.29 -3.43 5.98
C ILE A 57 8.95 -4.15 7.29
N THR A 58 7.94 -3.68 8.01
CA THR A 58 7.65 -4.18 9.37
C THR A 58 6.51 -5.20 9.40
N CYS A 59 5.74 -5.31 8.32
CA CYS A 59 4.52 -6.12 8.24
C CYS A 59 3.46 -5.78 9.31
N LEU A 60 3.58 -4.63 9.97
CA LEU A 60 2.60 -4.15 10.94
C LEU A 60 1.38 -3.56 10.20
N PRO A 61 0.18 -3.64 10.77
CA PRO A 61 -1.01 -3.07 10.16
C PRO A 61 -0.89 -1.54 10.06
N VAL A 62 -1.20 -0.99 8.88
CA VAL A 62 -1.18 0.46 8.61
C VAL A 62 -2.43 1.08 9.21
N LEU A 63 -2.26 2.11 10.04
CA LEU A 63 -3.40 2.85 10.59
C LEU A 63 -3.97 3.81 9.53
N PRO A 64 -5.28 4.13 9.56
CA PRO A 64 -5.89 5.06 8.59
C PRO A 64 -5.18 6.42 8.50
N LYS A 65 -4.70 6.94 9.65
CA LYS A 65 -3.95 8.20 9.74
C LYS A 65 -2.56 8.16 9.08
N GLU A 66 -2.02 6.96 8.89
CA GLU A 66 -0.69 6.68 8.33
C GLU A 66 -0.80 6.27 6.85
N MET A 67 -2.02 6.06 6.32
CA MET A 67 -2.22 5.67 4.92
C MET A 67 -1.76 6.74 3.92
N ASP A 68 -1.82 8.02 4.29
CA ASP A 68 -1.36 9.13 3.45
C ASP A 68 0.15 9.40 3.59
N GLN A 69 0.83 8.70 4.51
CA GLN A 69 2.27 8.83 4.74
C GLN A 69 2.97 7.58 4.24
N ASP A 70 3.64 7.71 3.09
CA ASP A 70 4.54 6.66 2.62
C ASP A 70 5.79 6.61 3.51
N SER A 71 5.81 5.65 4.45
CA SER A 71 6.94 5.43 5.34
C SER A 71 8.20 4.93 4.62
N ASP A 72 8.07 4.49 3.37
CA ASP A 72 9.12 3.80 2.62
C ASP A 72 9.79 4.68 1.56
N ASP A 73 9.41 5.95 1.41
CA ASP A 73 10.02 6.91 0.45
C ASP A 73 11.42 7.43 0.89
N GLN A 74 12.13 6.67 1.75
CA GLN A 74 13.52 7.00 2.11
C GLN A 74 14.45 6.76 0.92
N LYS A 75 14.82 7.84 0.23
CA LYS A 75 15.75 7.83 -0.91
C LYS A 75 17.17 7.36 -0.57
N ASP A 76 17.59 7.44 0.69
CA ASP A 76 18.96 7.17 1.14
C ASP A 76 19.06 5.98 2.11
N PRO A 77 18.73 4.75 1.68
CA PRO A 77 18.64 3.63 2.60
C PRO A 77 19.99 3.31 3.26
N LYS A 78 19.97 3.07 4.58
CA LYS A 78 21.17 2.88 5.42
C LYS A 78 22.12 1.80 4.92
N TRP A 79 21.59 0.73 4.33
CA TRP A 79 22.41 -0.36 3.79
C TRP A 79 23.31 0.13 2.65
N LEU A 80 22.83 1.05 1.81
CA LEU A 80 23.58 1.59 0.69
C LEU A 80 24.68 2.53 1.20
N GLN A 81 24.39 3.32 2.23
CA GLN A 81 25.38 4.18 2.88
C GLN A 81 26.56 3.36 3.44
N THR A 82 26.27 2.28 4.16
CA THR A 82 27.29 1.37 4.71
C THR A 82 28.08 0.70 3.59
N LYS A 83 27.39 0.19 2.56
CA LYS A 83 28.02 -0.46 1.42
C LYS A 83 29.01 0.47 0.72
N THR A 84 28.62 1.71 0.44
CA THR A 84 29.49 2.70 -0.21
C THR A 84 30.74 2.98 0.62
N LYS A 85 30.62 3.11 1.96
CA LYS A 85 31.79 3.30 2.83
C LYS A 85 32.76 2.12 2.76
N MET A 86 32.24 0.89 2.88
CA MET A 86 33.05 -0.33 2.80
C MET A 86 33.76 -0.46 1.45
N MET A 87 33.07 -0.14 0.35
CA MET A 87 33.67 -0.15 -0.99
C MET A 87 34.83 0.84 -1.12
N ILE A 88 34.76 2.01 -0.46
CA ILE A 88 35.87 2.99 -0.46
C ILE A 88 37.04 2.53 0.43
N ASP A 89 36.76 1.82 1.51
CA ASP A 89 37.81 1.29 2.40
C ASP A 89 38.70 0.24 1.72
N GLU A 90 38.14 -0.52 0.78
CA GLU A 90 38.83 -1.59 0.05
C GLU A 90 39.91 -1.10 -0.93
N PHE A 91 39.95 0.19 -1.29
CA PHE A 91 40.99 0.73 -2.17
C PHE A 91 42.36 0.76 -1.49
N THR A 92 43.34 0.07 -2.05
CA THR A 92 44.71 0.00 -1.50
C THR A 92 45.62 1.10 -2.02
N ASP A 93 45.21 1.79 -3.07
CA ASP A 93 45.94 2.84 -3.78
C ASP A 93 45.53 4.27 -3.38
N VAL A 94 44.54 4.43 -2.49
CA VAL A 94 44.02 5.72 -2.01
C VAL A 94 44.40 5.95 -0.55
N ASN A 95 44.79 7.17 -0.21
CA ASN A 95 45.14 7.53 1.17
C ASN A 95 43.91 7.68 2.08
N GLU A 96 44.08 7.51 3.39
CA GLU A 96 42.99 7.58 4.38
C GLU A 96 42.27 8.93 4.38
N GLY A 97 43.01 10.03 4.21
CA GLY A 97 42.43 11.37 4.14
C GLY A 97 41.56 11.58 2.89
N GLU A 98 41.96 11.01 1.76
CA GLU A 98 41.20 11.08 0.50
C GLU A 98 39.98 10.17 0.54
N LYS A 99 40.11 8.98 1.12
CA LYS A 99 38.99 8.06 1.37
C LYS A 99 37.90 8.72 2.19
N GLU A 100 38.26 9.42 3.28
CA GLU A 100 37.27 10.07 4.13
C GLU A 100 36.52 11.19 3.39
N LEU A 101 37.24 11.97 2.58
CA LEU A 101 36.62 12.98 1.71
C LEU A 101 35.64 12.31 0.71
N MET A 102 36.05 11.23 0.06
CA MET A 102 35.21 10.49 -0.90
C MET A 102 33.95 9.93 -0.24
N LYS A 103 34.06 9.36 0.97
CA LYS A 103 32.91 8.86 1.74
C LYS A 103 31.93 9.99 2.07
N LEU A 104 32.42 11.11 2.61
CA LEU A 104 31.58 12.25 2.98
C LEU A 104 30.87 12.84 1.75
N TRP A 105 31.59 12.95 0.64
CA TRP A 105 31.01 13.42 -0.62
C TRP A 105 29.92 12.47 -1.14
N ASN A 106 30.18 11.17 -1.17
CA ASN A 106 29.19 10.19 -1.62
C ASN A 106 27.93 10.23 -0.75
N LEU A 107 28.05 10.34 0.58
CA LEU A 107 26.88 10.48 1.47
C LEU A 107 26.12 11.78 1.23
N HIS A 108 26.83 12.88 0.97
CA HIS A 108 26.21 14.16 0.64
C HIS A 108 25.39 14.04 -0.65
N VAL A 109 25.97 13.48 -1.71
CA VAL A 109 25.28 13.26 -2.98
C VAL A 109 24.09 12.31 -2.81
N MET A 110 24.21 11.24 -2.03
CA MET A 110 23.08 10.34 -1.76
C MET A 110 21.92 11.01 -1.03
N LYS A 111 22.20 12.05 -0.22
CA LYS A 111 21.19 12.76 0.55
C LYS A 111 20.48 13.87 -0.25
N TYR A 112 21.18 14.52 -1.17
CA TYR A 112 20.70 15.72 -1.86
C TYR A 112 20.58 15.56 -3.39
N GLY A 113 21.00 14.43 -3.95
CA GLY A 113 20.78 14.07 -5.36
C GLY A 113 19.39 13.52 -5.60
#